data_AF-A0A1C5XTV8-F1
#
_entry.id   AF-A0A1C5XTV8-F1
#
_cell.length_a   1.000
_cell.length_b   1.000
_cell.length_c   1.000
_cell.angle_alpha   90.00
_cell.angle_beta   90.00
_cell.angle_gamma   90.00
#
_symmetry.space_group_name_H-M   'P 1'
#
loop_
_entity.id
_entity.type
_entity.pdbx_description
1 polymer ?
#
loop_
_entity_poly.entity_id
_entity_poly.type
_entity_poly.pdbx_seq_one_letter_code
_entity_poly.pdbx_strand_id
1 'polypeptide(L)'
;MQDVRKKIKALFVWMAEVKEELSKPQTPSLADLLIAYYNQRNAGAWSNKARTGNLKQFAEAVNYLTENKLLTLEDLQERLSSVNEEFEALSDSMKKKSARIKELQELIREGENYQRLKPVHTELNNIKFKKQREKFETSHDAELRLFYAARRILKEKLDGKPIALKAWKQEYAQLKTEYAELSPQHKPLREEVIRLRQVQNAVDTALRRREQPQAVQRKKHEMEL
;
A
#
# COMPACT_ATOMS: atom_id res chain seq x y z
N MET A 1 -1.47 10.88 63.54
CA MET A 1 -2.53 9.85 63.55
C MET A 1 -3.75 10.21 62.67
N GLN A 2 -4.32 11.41 62.76
CA GLN A 2 -5.51 11.79 61.97
C GLN A 2 -5.25 11.87 60.46
N ASP A 3 -4.04 12.26 60.04
CA ASP A 3 -3.70 12.48 58.63
C ASP A 3 -3.58 11.17 57.83
N VAL A 4 -3.03 10.12 58.46
CA VAL A 4 -2.96 8.76 57.90
C VAL A 4 -4.37 8.19 57.69
N ARG A 5 -5.29 8.42 58.63
CA ARG A 5 -6.70 7.99 58.50
C ARG A 5 -7.42 8.71 57.36
N LYS A 6 -7.11 9.99 57.09
CA LYS A 6 -7.66 10.73 55.94
C LYS A 6 -7.13 10.17 54.61
N LYS A 7 -5.84 9.86 54.51
CA LYS A 7 -5.24 9.24 53.32
C LYS A 7 -5.80 7.84 53.03
N ILE A 8 -6.00 7.02 54.07
CA ILE A 8 -6.63 5.70 53.93
C ILE A 8 -8.07 5.83 53.40
N LYS A 9 -8.86 6.79 53.93
CA LYS A 9 -10.22 7.03 53.41
C LYS A 9 -10.21 7.50 51.94
N ALA A 10 -9.29 8.38 51.57
CA ALA A 10 -9.15 8.83 50.17
C ALA A 10 -8.80 7.65 49.24
N LEU A 11 -7.95 6.72 49.69
CA LEU A 11 -7.65 5.49 48.94
C LEU A 11 -8.87 4.58 48.79
N PHE A 12 -9.72 4.45 49.82
CA PHE A 12 -10.95 3.67 49.72
C PHE A 12 -11.98 4.28 48.77
N VAL A 13 -12.11 5.61 48.75
CA VAL A 13 -12.95 6.33 47.77
C VAL A 13 -12.40 6.13 46.37
N TRP A 14 -11.09 6.31 46.18
CA TRP A 14 -10.43 6.09 44.89
C TRP A 14 -10.56 4.63 44.41
N MET A 15 -10.42 3.64 45.29
CA MET A 15 -10.67 2.24 44.95
C MET A 15 -12.13 1.95 44.60
N ALA A 16 -13.09 2.63 45.24
CA ALA A 16 -14.51 2.52 44.90
C ALA A 16 -14.80 3.14 43.52
N GLU A 17 -14.19 4.28 43.21
CA GLU A 17 -14.25 4.95 41.90
C GLU A 17 -13.63 4.09 40.80
N VAL A 18 -12.44 3.53 41.02
CA VAL A 18 -11.78 2.59 40.10
C VAL A 18 -12.64 1.33 39.90
N LYS A 19 -13.29 0.84 40.96
CA LYS A 19 -14.21 -0.29 40.89
C LYS A 19 -15.49 0.06 40.13
N GLU A 20 -16.05 1.26 40.30
CA GLU A 20 -17.21 1.78 39.57
C GLU A 20 -16.88 1.94 38.07
N GLU A 21 -15.70 2.48 37.74
CA GLU A 21 -15.16 2.54 36.37
C GLU A 21 -14.98 1.14 35.75
N LEU A 22 -14.51 0.16 36.53
CA LEU A 22 -14.47 -1.26 36.16
C LEU A 22 -15.85 -1.95 36.08
N SER A 23 -16.89 -1.32 36.64
CA SER A 23 -18.28 -1.83 36.68
C SER A 23 -19.13 -1.32 35.51
N LYS A 24 -18.66 -0.29 34.79
CA LYS A 24 -19.22 0.11 33.49
C LYS A 24 -19.06 -1.08 32.52
N PRO A 25 -20.02 -1.32 31.59
CA PRO A 25 -19.93 -2.47 30.69
C PRO A 25 -18.58 -2.44 30.00
N GLN A 26 -17.75 -3.48 30.24
CA GLN A 26 -16.45 -3.58 29.59
C GLN A 26 -16.67 -3.38 28.09
N THR A 27 -15.86 -2.51 27.50
CA THR A 27 -15.80 -2.36 26.05
C THR A 27 -15.80 -3.76 25.45
N PRO A 28 -16.70 -4.06 24.50
CA PRO A 28 -16.81 -5.41 24.01
C PRO A 28 -15.45 -5.87 23.50
N SER A 29 -15.04 -7.05 23.96
CA SER A 29 -13.75 -7.57 23.55
C SER A 29 -13.74 -7.74 22.04
N LEU A 30 -12.54 -7.74 21.45
CA LEU A 30 -12.37 -7.99 20.03
C LEU A 30 -13.06 -9.31 19.61
N ALA A 31 -13.02 -10.32 20.48
CA ALA A 31 -13.73 -11.58 20.30
C ALA A 31 -15.27 -11.40 20.29
N ASP A 32 -15.83 -10.64 21.24
CA ASP A 32 -17.28 -10.36 21.30
C ASP A 32 -17.80 -9.63 20.06
N LEU A 33 -16.99 -8.74 19.49
CA LEU A 33 -17.32 -8.01 18.27
C LEU A 33 -17.30 -8.92 17.05
N LEU A 34 -16.28 -9.78 16.91
CA LEU A 34 -16.23 -10.77 15.83
C LEU A 34 -17.36 -11.80 15.93
N ILE A 35 -17.63 -12.33 17.11
CA ILE A 35 -18.76 -13.25 17.34
C ILE A 35 -20.08 -12.57 16.94
N ALA A 36 -20.31 -11.34 17.37
CA ALA A 36 -21.52 -10.59 17.01
C ALA A 36 -21.64 -10.39 15.49
N TYR A 37 -20.55 -10.03 14.81
CA TYR A 37 -20.51 -9.85 13.36
C TYR A 37 -20.88 -11.15 12.62
N TYR A 38 -20.20 -12.26 12.93
CA TYR A 38 -20.39 -13.52 12.22
C TYR A 38 -21.71 -14.23 12.56
N ASN A 39 -22.23 -14.08 13.79
CA ASN A 39 -23.57 -14.54 14.14
C ASN A 39 -24.62 -13.89 13.24
N GLN A 40 -24.54 -12.58 13.04
CA GLN A 40 -25.49 -11.90 12.18
C GLN A 40 -25.30 -12.25 10.70
N ARG A 41 -24.05 -12.40 10.25
CA ARG A 41 -23.77 -12.85 8.89
C ARG A 41 -24.31 -14.25 8.62
N ASN A 42 -24.31 -15.12 9.63
CA ASN A 42 -24.91 -16.45 9.58
C ASN A 42 -26.44 -16.42 9.61
N ALA A 43 -27.05 -15.52 10.39
CA ALA A 43 -28.50 -15.33 10.40
C ALA A 43 -29.06 -14.93 9.02
N GLY A 44 -28.30 -14.15 8.24
CA GLY A 44 -28.63 -13.80 6.85
C GLY A 44 -28.18 -14.81 5.79
N ALA A 45 -27.56 -15.93 6.17
CA ALA A 45 -27.01 -16.90 5.21
C ALA A 45 -28.05 -17.94 4.79
N TRP A 46 -28.39 -17.95 3.49
CA TRP A 46 -29.41 -18.83 2.91
C TRP A 46 -28.89 -20.20 2.46
N SER A 47 -27.58 -20.46 2.53
CA SER A 47 -26.98 -21.75 2.15
C SER A 47 -25.92 -22.24 3.14
N ASN A 48 -25.73 -23.55 3.20
CA ASN A 48 -24.67 -24.18 4.00
C ASN A 48 -23.27 -23.77 3.51
N LYS A 49 -23.10 -23.51 2.21
CA LYS A 49 -21.86 -22.98 1.64
C LYS A 49 -21.53 -21.59 2.21
N ALA A 50 -22.53 -20.71 2.30
CA ALA A 50 -22.34 -19.38 2.88
C ALA A 50 -21.97 -19.44 4.38
N ARG A 51 -22.67 -20.27 5.17
CA ARG A 51 -22.37 -20.48 6.60
C ARG A 51 -20.98 -21.07 6.82
N THR A 52 -20.59 -22.05 6.01
CA THR A 52 -19.25 -22.66 6.06
C THR A 52 -18.17 -21.64 5.72
N GLY A 53 -18.41 -20.78 4.71
CA GLY A 53 -17.49 -19.69 4.36
C GLY A 53 -17.34 -18.68 5.49
N ASN A 54 -18.43 -18.29 6.14
CA ASN A 54 -18.40 -17.40 7.29
C ASN A 54 -17.62 -18.01 8.47
N LEU A 55 -17.82 -19.30 8.77
CA LEU A 55 -17.09 -20.00 9.82
C LEU A 55 -15.59 -20.04 9.54
N LYS A 56 -15.19 -20.30 8.28
CA LYS A 56 -13.77 -20.27 7.87
C LYS A 56 -13.16 -18.89 8.09
N GLN A 57 -13.83 -17.84 7.63
CA GLN A 57 -13.33 -16.46 7.80
C GLN A 57 -13.27 -16.04 9.28
N PHE A 58 -14.20 -16.51 10.11
CA PHE A 58 -14.14 -16.31 11.56
C PHE A 58 -12.92 -17.00 12.18
N ALA A 59 -12.71 -18.28 11.85
CA ALA A 59 -11.56 -19.04 12.34
C ALA A 59 -10.23 -18.42 11.90
N GLU A 60 -10.12 -18.00 10.63
CA GLU A 60 -8.94 -17.29 10.10
C GLU A 60 -8.68 -15.98 10.85
N ALA A 61 -9.72 -15.18 11.12
CA ALA A 61 -9.60 -13.95 11.89
C ALA A 61 -9.13 -14.19 13.33
N VAL A 62 -9.76 -15.16 14.02
CA VAL A 62 -9.41 -15.50 15.42
C VAL A 62 -8.00 -16.06 15.51
N ASN A 63 -7.61 -16.96 14.60
CA ASN A 63 -6.25 -17.51 14.56
C ASN A 63 -5.22 -16.39 14.35
N TYR A 64 -5.45 -15.52 13.36
CA TYR A 64 -4.54 -14.41 13.08
C TYR A 64 -4.35 -13.48 14.29
N LEU A 65 -5.46 -13.08 14.93
CA LEU A 65 -5.43 -12.23 16.13
C LEU A 65 -4.69 -12.91 17.29
N THR A 66 -4.93 -14.21 17.50
CA THR A 66 -4.30 -15.00 18.58
C THR A 66 -2.80 -15.16 18.35
N GLU A 67 -2.39 -15.56 17.14
CA GLU A 67 -0.98 -15.75 16.76
C GLU A 67 -0.18 -14.44 16.89
N ASN A 68 -0.81 -13.30 16.58
CA ASN A 68 -0.19 -11.98 16.66
C ASN A 68 -0.41 -11.27 18.00
N LYS A 69 -1.07 -11.92 18.97
CA LYS A 69 -1.37 -11.36 20.30
C LYS A 69 -2.10 -10.02 20.25
N LEU A 70 -3.01 -9.86 19.28
CA LEU A 70 -3.85 -8.68 19.12
C LEU A 70 -5.12 -8.89 19.95
N LEU A 71 -5.13 -8.38 21.18
CA LEU A 71 -6.15 -8.70 22.19
C LEU A 71 -7.18 -7.57 22.36
N THR A 72 -6.79 -6.34 22.02
CA THR A 72 -7.60 -5.13 22.17
C THR A 72 -7.90 -4.46 20.83
N LEU A 73 -8.80 -3.47 20.84
CA LEU A 73 -9.08 -2.65 19.66
C LEU A 73 -7.87 -1.78 19.32
N GLU A 74 -7.19 -1.30 20.35
CA GLU A 74 -5.97 -0.52 20.28
C GLU A 74 -4.85 -1.35 19.62
N ASP A 75 -4.63 -2.60 20.05
CA ASP A 75 -3.63 -3.49 19.44
C ASP A 75 -3.89 -3.70 17.93
N LEU A 76 -5.16 -3.92 17.56
CA LEU A 76 -5.57 -4.09 16.17
C LEU A 76 -5.30 -2.82 15.35
N GLN A 77 -5.64 -1.66 15.90
CA GLN A 77 -5.46 -0.37 15.23
C GLN A 77 -3.98 0.01 15.10
N GLU A 78 -3.18 -0.19 16.13
CA GLU A 78 -1.73 0.03 16.11
C GLU A 78 -1.06 -0.87 15.08
N ARG A 79 -1.37 -2.18 15.07
CA ARG A 79 -0.83 -3.12 14.08
C ARG A 79 -1.27 -2.76 12.66
N LEU A 80 -2.54 -2.38 12.47
CA LEU A 80 -3.03 -1.94 11.16
C LEU A 80 -2.32 -0.67 10.69
N SER A 81 -2.08 0.31 11.56
CA SER A 81 -1.34 1.53 11.20
C SER A 81 0.10 1.19 10.80
N SER A 82 0.82 0.46 11.64
CA SER A 82 2.22 0.07 11.40
C SER A 82 2.38 -0.71 10.09
N VAL A 83 1.56 -1.74 9.86
CA VAL A 83 1.65 -2.54 8.63
C VAL A 83 1.26 -1.74 7.38
N ASN A 84 0.29 -0.82 7.49
CA ASN A 84 -0.03 0.08 6.37
C ASN A 84 1.14 1.02 6.06
N GLU A 85 1.79 1.60 7.08
CA GLU A 85 2.94 2.50 6.90
C GLU A 85 4.10 1.76 6.22
N GLU A 86 4.41 0.54 6.67
CA GLU A 86 5.40 -0.33 6.03
C GLU A 86 5.02 -0.65 4.58
N PHE A 87 3.75 -0.98 4.34
CA PHE A 87 3.24 -1.33 3.02
C PHE A 87 3.32 -0.15 2.04
N GLU A 88 2.92 1.04 2.46
CA GLU A 88 2.97 2.24 1.62
C GLU A 88 4.42 2.65 1.35
N ALA A 89 5.30 2.60 2.36
CA ALA A 89 6.72 2.88 2.17
C ALA A 89 7.38 1.92 1.17
N LEU A 90 7.13 0.61 1.30
CA LEU A 90 7.62 -0.40 0.37
C LEU A 90 7.05 -0.20 -1.03
N SER A 91 5.73 0.01 -1.13
CA SER A 91 5.03 0.21 -2.39
C SER A 91 5.55 1.44 -3.14
N ASP A 92 5.75 2.55 -2.43
CA ASP A 92 6.25 3.78 -3.03
C ASP A 92 7.72 3.68 -3.45
N SER A 93 8.55 3.00 -2.66
CA SER A 93 9.92 2.66 -3.06
C SER A 93 9.92 1.85 -4.36
N MET A 94 9.12 0.77 -4.42
CA MET A 94 9.01 -0.08 -5.60
C MET A 94 8.45 0.66 -6.82
N LYS A 95 7.43 1.52 -6.64
CA LYS A 95 6.86 2.35 -7.72
C LYS A 95 7.91 3.31 -8.28
N LYS A 96 8.65 4.02 -7.43
CA LYS A 96 9.72 4.95 -7.83
C LYS A 96 10.82 4.21 -8.61
N LYS A 97 11.29 3.08 -8.11
CA LYS A 97 12.30 2.24 -8.81
C LYS A 97 11.77 1.74 -10.14
N SER A 98 10.54 1.23 -10.20
CA SER A 98 9.94 0.74 -11.45
C SER A 98 9.79 1.85 -12.50
N ALA A 99 9.36 3.05 -12.09
CA ALA A 99 9.28 4.21 -12.97
C ALA A 99 10.65 4.58 -13.54
N ARG A 100 11.67 4.63 -12.68
CA ARG A 100 13.04 4.95 -13.10
C ARG A 100 13.65 3.87 -14.01
N ILE A 101 13.39 2.59 -13.75
CA ILE A 101 13.81 1.48 -14.62
C ILE A 101 13.21 1.63 -16.02
N LYS A 102 11.93 1.97 -16.13
CA LYS A 102 11.26 2.20 -17.42
C LYS A 102 11.86 3.37 -18.18
N GLU A 103 12.08 4.49 -17.47
CA GLU A 103 12.72 5.67 -18.05
C GLU A 103 14.14 5.35 -18.56
N LEU A 104 14.95 4.66 -17.75
CA LEU A 104 16.30 4.25 -18.14
C LEU A 104 16.28 3.30 -19.33
N GLN A 105 15.31 2.39 -19.42
CA GLN A 105 15.19 1.49 -20.56
C GLN A 105 14.96 2.26 -21.86
N GLU A 106 14.10 3.28 -21.86
CA GLU A 106 13.90 4.15 -23.01
C GLU A 106 15.15 4.98 -23.33
N LEU A 107 15.77 5.60 -22.33
CA LEU A 107 17.00 6.39 -22.51
C LEU A 107 18.15 5.56 -23.08
N ILE A 108 18.34 4.33 -22.59
CA ILE A 108 19.36 3.40 -23.11
C ILE A 108 19.05 3.06 -24.56
N ARG A 109 17.80 2.70 -24.89
CA ARG A 109 17.41 2.36 -26.26
C ARG A 109 17.68 3.51 -27.24
N GLU A 110 17.25 4.72 -26.90
CA GLU A 110 17.45 5.88 -27.76
C GLU A 110 18.93 6.28 -27.82
N GLY A 111 19.65 6.21 -26.69
CA GLY A 111 21.09 6.48 -26.64
C GLY A 111 21.88 5.53 -27.55
N GLU A 112 21.55 4.23 -27.53
CA GLU A 112 22.18 3.23 -28.39
C GLU A 112 21.84 3.45 -29.86
N ASN A 113 20.57 3.73 -30.18
CA ASN A 113 20.17 4.09 -31.55
C ASN A 113 20.92 5.33 -32.05
N TYR A 114 21.03 6.36 -31.22
CA TYR A 114 21.75 7.58 -31.56
C TYR A 114 23.22 7.28 -31.85
N GLN A 115 23.92 6.56 -30.95
CA GLN A 115 25.34 6.23 -31.15
C GLN A 115 25.57 5.35 -32.38
N ARG A 116 24.75 4.31 -32.56
CA ARG A 116 24.87 3.36 -33.67
C ARG A 116 24.64 4.02 -35.03
N LEU A 117 23.71 4.97 -35.12
CA LEU A 117 23.29 5.58 -36.39
C LEU A 117 23.95 6.94 -36.66
N LYS A 118 24.68 7.50 -35.70
CA LYS A 118 25.47 8.73 -35.88
C LYS A 118 26.45 8.66 -37.07
N PRO A 119 27.14 7.55 -37.35
CA PRO A 119 28.02 7.44 -38.52
C PRO A 119 27.27 7.66 -39.84
N VAL A 120 26.09 7.05 -40.01
CA VAL A 120 25.24 7.19 -41.22
C VAL A 120 24.85 8.64 -41.45
N HIS A 121 24.41 9.34 -40.39
CA HIS A 121 24.11 10.77 -40.46
C HIS A 121 25.36 11.62 -40.76
N THR A 122 26.52 11.22 -40.24
CA THR A 122 27.79 11.92 -40.48
C THR A 122 28.23 11.77 -41.94
N GLU A 123 28.15 10.55 -42.49
CA GLU A 123 28.43 10.26 -43.89
C GLU A 123 27.52 11.06 -44.82
N LEU A 124 26.21 11.07 -44.54
CA LEU A 124 25.25 11.89 -45.26
C LEU A 124 25.68 13.37 -45.35
N ASN A 125 26.17 13.95 -44.25
CA ASN A 125 26.60 15.35 -44.19
C ASN A 125 27.94 15.61 -44.89
N ASN A 126 28.75 14.58 -45.10
CA ASN A 126 30.01 14.68 -45.82
C ASN A 126 29.82 14.65 -47.36
N ILE A 127 28.71 14.06 -47.85
CA ILE A 127 28.39 14.04 -49.29
C ILE A 127 28.06 15.45 -49.79
N LYS A 128 28.90 15.97 -50.70
CA LYS A 128 28.77 17.33 -51.26
C LYS A 128 27.88 17.40 -52.50
N PHE A 129 27.81 16.32 -53.29
CA PHE A 129 27.04 16.30 -54.53
C PHE A 129 25.58 15.90 -54.28
N LYS A 130 24.64 16.78 -54.63
CA LYS A 130 23.19 16.62 -54.40
C LYS A 130 22.65 15.25 -54.84
N LYS A 131 22.95 14.82 -56.07
CA LYS A 131 22.48 13.53 -56.62
C LYS A 131 22.98 12.31 -55.84
N GLN A 132 24.21 12.36 -55.32
CA GLN A 132 24.76 11.28 -54.50
C GLN A 132 24.11 11.28 -53.11
N ARG A 133 23.85 12.48 -52.57
CA ARG A 133 23.18 12.65 -51.28
C ARG A 133 21.76 12.07 -51.32
N GLU A 134 20.97 12.39 -52.32
CA GLU A 134 19.60 11.86 -52.48
C GLU A 134 19.57 10.32 -52.58
N LYS A 135 20.52 9.73 -53.31
CA LYS A 135 20.67 8.27 -53.41
C LYS A 135 21.02 7.64 -52.05
N PHE A 136 21.91 8.28 -51.29
CA PHE A 136 22.28 7.82 -49.95
C PHE A 136 21.10 7.93 -48.97
N GLU A 137 20.38 9.07 -48.98
CA GLU A 137 19.18 9.26 -48.15
C GLU A 137 18.13 8.20 -48.44
N THR A 138 17.90 7.87 -49.72
CA THR A 138 16.96 6.82 -50.11
C THR A 138 17.41 5.43 -49.62
N SER A 139 18.70 5.13 -49.71
CA SER A 139 19.25 3.82 -49.32
C SER A 139 19.27 3.62 -47.79
N HIS A 140 19.42 4.72 -47.04
CA HIS A 140 19.50 4.73 -45.57
C HIS A 140 18.27 5.36 -44.90
N ASP A 141 17.13 5.45 -45.60
CA ASP A 141 15.94 6.19 -45.13
C ASP A 141 15.48 5.73 -43.75
N ALA A 142 15.35 4.42 -43.54
CA ALA A 142 14.92 3.85 -42.26
C ALA A 142 15.90 4.16 -41.11
N GLU A 143 17.20 4.10 -41.39
CA GLU A 143 18.26 4.40 -40.42
C GLU A 143 18.27 5.88 -40.04
N LEU A 144 18.15 6.77 -41.03
CA LEU A 144 18.07 8.20 -40.81
C LEU A 144 16.81 8.57 -40.02
N ARG A 145 15.65 7.96 -40.32
CA ARG A 145 14.42 8.16 -39.53
C ARG A 145 14.61 7.77 -38.06
N LEU A 146 15.20 6.60 -37.80
CA LEU A 146 15.49 6.15 -36.43
C LEU A 146 16.48 7.08 -35.72
N PHE A 147 17.53 7.54 -36.41
CA PHE A 147 18.48 8.49 -35.85
C PHE A 147 17.83 9.81 -35.47
N TYR A 148 17.01 10.39 -36.35
CA TYR A 148 16.33 11.65 -36.07
C TYR A 148 15.28 11.51 -34.95
N ALA A 149 14.58 10.38 -34.88
CA ALA A 149 13.68 10.08 -33.78
C ALA A 149 14.42 10.01 -32.44
N ALA A 150 15.50 9.23 -32.36
CA ALA A 150 16.33 9.11 -31.17
C ALA A 150 16.91 10.46 -30.76
N ARG A 151 17.45 11.23 -31.71
CA ARG A 151 17.98 12.58 -31.47
C ARG A 151 16.92 13.52 -30.91
N ARG A 152 15.69 13.48 -31.42
CA ARG A 152 14.58 14.31 -30.93
C ARG A 152 14.20 13.95 -29.49
N ILE A 153 14.01 12.67 -29.21
CA ILE A 153 13.64 12.18 -27.87
C ILE A 153 14.74 12.53 -26.85
N LEU A 154 16.00 12.26 -27.18
CA LEU A 154 17.13 12.59 -26.30
C LEU A 154 17.25 14.10 -26.07
N LYS A 155 17.02 14.93 -27.09
CA LYS A 155 17.00 16.39 -26.92
C LYS A 155 15.96 16.83 -25.90
N GLU A 156 14.75 16.28 -25.99
CA GLU A 156 13.64 16.60 -25.08
C GLU A 156 13.90 16.11 -23.65
N LYS A 157 14.45 14.91 -23.49
CA LYS A 157 14.68 14.29 -22.16
C LYS A 157 15.91 14.82 -21.43
N LEU A 158 16.94 15.23 -22.17
CA LEU A 158 18.23 15.60 -21.56
C LEU A 158 18.40 17.09 -21.36
N ASP A 159 17.60 17.94 -22.00
CA ASP A 159 17.72 19.40 -21.92
C ASP A 159 19.17 19.88 -22.14
N GLY A 160 19.81 19.36 -23.18
CA GLY A 160 21.20 19.67 -23.53
C GLY A 160 22.28 18.89 -22.76
N LYS A 161 21.92 18.06 -21.76
CA LYS A 161 22.87 17.19 -21.06
C LYS A 161 23.43 16.10 -21.98
N PRO A 162 24.67 15.64 -21.73
CA PRO A 162 25.29 14.60 -22.55
C PRO A 162 24.62 13.23 -22.35
N ILE A 163 24.67 12.40 -23.40
CA ILE A 163 24.21 11.00 -23.35
C ILE A 163 25.19 10.20 -22.48
N ALA A 164 24.72 9.73 -21.33
CA ALA A 164 25.54 9.03 -20.33
C ALA A 164 25.28 7.52 -20.31
N LEU A 165 25.38 6.84 -21.45
CA LEU A 165 24.99 5.43 -21.62
C LEU A 165 25.60 4.47 -20.59
N LYS A 166 26.89 4.62 -20.27
CA LYS A 166 27.56 3.77 -19.28
C LYS A 166 26.92 3.92 -17.89
N ALA A 167 26.65 5.16 -17.49
CA ALA A 167 26.01 5.46 -16.20
C ALA A 167 24.56 4.95 -16.17
N TRP A 168 23.78 5.16 -17.23
CA TRP A 168 22.39 4.66 -17.31
C TRP A 168 22.31 3.14 -17.22
N LYS A 169 23.21 2.41 -17.89
CA LYS A 169 23.26 0.95 -17.82
C LYS A 169 23.62 0.45 -16.43
N GLN A 170 24.56 1.12 -15.75
CA GLN A 170 24.93 0.80 -14.37
C GLN A 170 23.75 1.04 -13.41
N GLU A 171 23.11 2.20 -13.49
CA GLU A 171 21.93 2.54 -12.69
C GLU A 171 20.78 1.55 -12.94
N TYR A 172 20.53 1.19 -14.20
CA TYR A 172 19.49 0.23 -14.57
C TYR A 172 19.72 -1.15 -13.95
N ALA A 173 20.96 -1.65 -14.00
CA ALA A 173 21.33 -2.95 -13.42
C ALA A 173 21.19 -2.94 -11.89
N GLN A 174 21.64 -1.85 -11.25
CA GLN A 174 21.49 -1.67 -9.81
C GLN A 174 20.00 -1.65 -9.41
N LEU A 175 19.19 -0.80 -10.04
CA LEU A 175 17.76 -0.68 -9.71
C LEU A 175 16.99 -1.97 -9.95
N LYS A 176 17.34 -2.75 -10.98
CA LYS A 176 16.75 -4.08 -11.20
C LYS A 176 17.06 -5.04 -10.05
N THR A 177 18.28 -5.01 -9.54
CA THR A 177 18.71 -5.84 -8.41
C THR A 177 17.94 -5.45 -7.15
N GLU A 178 17.94 -4.15 -6.81
CA GLU A 178 17.20 -3.63 -5.66
C GLU A 178 15.69 -3.92 -5.74
N TYR A 179 15.08 -3.79 -6.93
CA TYR A 179 13.67 -4.12 -7.12
C TYR A 179 13.39 -5.62 -6.89
N ALA A 180 14.28 -6.50 -7.36
CA ALA A 180 14.17 -7.93 -7.17
C ALA A 180 14.31 -8.34 -5.69
N GLU A 181 15.15 -7.65 -4.92
CA GLU A 181 15.31 -7.86 -3.48
C GLU A 181 14.08 -7.45 -2.67
N LEU A 182 13.37 -6.39 -3.09
CA LEU A 182 12.15 -5.91 -2.43
C LEU A 182 10.91 -6.74 -2.80
N SER A 183 10.88 -7.32 -4.00
CA SER A 183 9.69 -8.01 -4.52
C SER A 183 9.14 -9.14 -3.63
N PRO A 184 9.95 -9.98 -2.96
CA PRO A 184 9.46 -11.04 -2.07
C PRO A 184 8.67 -10.51 -0.86
N GLN A 185 8.99 -9.30 -0.39
CA GLN A 185 8.39 -8.70 0.82
C GLN A 185 7.00 -8.13 0.55
N HIS A 186 6.72 -7.72 -0.70
CA HIS A 186 5.49 -7.01 -1.03
C HIS A 186 4.22 -7.88 -0.89
N LYS A 187 4.25 -9.12 -1.38
CA LYS A 187 3.09 -10.03 -1.32
C LYS A 187 2.62 -10.33 0.12
N PRO A 188 3.48 -10.81 1.03
CA PRO A 188 3.06 -11.13 2.39
C PRO A 188 2.54 -9.88 3.12
N LEU A 189 3.19 -8.74 2.94
CA LEU A 189 2.78 -7.48 3.57
C LEU A 189 1.41 -6.99 3.06
N ARG A 190 1.17 -7.09 1.74
CA ARG A 190 -0.16 -6.81 1.16
C ARG A 190 -1.24 -7.74 1.72
N GLU A 191 -0.95 -9.02 1.82
CA GLU A 191 -1.89 -10.00 2.38
C GLU A 191 -2.20 -9.72 3.84
N GLU A 192 -1.22 -9.24 4.60
CA GLU A 192 -1.40 -8.83 5.99
C GLU A 192 -2.30 -7.60 6.13
N VAL A 193 -2.06 -6.55 5.34
CA VAL A 193 -2.96 -5.37 5.28
C VAL A 193 -4.39 -5.79 4.95
N ILE A 194 -4.57 -6.69 3.98
CA ILE A 194 -5.91 -7.18 3.60
C ILE A 194 -6.58 -7.91 4.76
N ARG A 195 -5.87 -8.81 5.45
CA ARG A 195 -6.40 -9.53 6.61
C ARG A 195 -6.79 -8.57 7.73
N LEU A 196 -5.90 -7.65 8.12
CA LEU A 196 -6.17 -6.67 9.18
C LEU A 196 -7.38 -5.78 8.85
N ARG A 197 -7.51 -5.32 7.59
CA ARG A 197 -8.68 -4.54 7.14
C ARG A 197 -9.97 -5.37 7.18
N GLN A 198 -9.92 -6.65 6.86
CA GLN A 198 -11.10 -7.52 6.96
C GLN A 198 -11.56 -7.66 8.41
N VAL A 199 -10.63 -7.84 9.34
CA VAL A 199 -10.93 -7.88 10.79
C VAL A 199 -11.50 -6.54 11.26
N GLN A 200 -10.82 -5.42 10.95
CA GLN A 200 -11.29 -4.07 11.29
C GLN A 200 -12.71 -3.81 10.77
N ASN A 201 -13.00 -4.15 9.51
CA ASN A 201 -14.33 -3.98 8.94
C ASN A 201 -15.41 -4.80 9.68
N ALA A 202 -15.09 -6.02 10.12
CA ALA A 202 -16.01 -6.84 10.90
C ALA A 202 -16.30 -6.21 12.26
N VAL A 203 -15.25 -5.74 12.94
CA VAL A 203 -15.29 -5.02 14.21
C VAL A 203 -16.12 -3.75 14.12
N ASP A 204 -15.80 -2.86 13.16
CA ASP A 204 -16.51 -1.59 12.93
C ASP A 204 -17.99 -1.81 12.59
N THR A 205 -18.29 -2.90 11.88
CA THR A 205 -19.67 -3.27 11.56
C THR A 205 -20.43 -3.72 12.80
N ALA A 206 -19.80 -4.50 13.68
CA ALA A 206 -20.40 -4.91 14.94
C ALA A 206 -20.59 -3.72 15.90
N LEU A 207 -19.62 -2.80 15.98
CA LEU A 207 -19.70 -1.59 16.79
C LEU A 207 -20.85 -0.68 16.35
N ARG A 208 -20.90 -0.30 15.06
CA ARG A 208 -21.99 0.54 14.50
C ARG A 208 -23.38 -0.03 14.78
N ARG A 209 -23.51 -1.36 14.74
CA ARG A 209 -24.79 -2.03 15.03
C ARG A 209 -25.17 -2.02 16.50
N ARG A 210 -24.22 -2.00 17.43
CA ARG A 210 -24.51 -1.86 18.87
C ARG A 210 -24.95 -0.44 19.23
N GLU A 211 -24.42 0.56 18.52
CA GLU A 211 -24.76 1.97 18.73
C GLU A 211 -26.16 2.34 18.20
N GLN A 212 -26.61 1.73 17.10
CA GLN A 212 -27.92 1.99 16.48
C GLN A 212 -29.14 1.73 17.42
N PRO A 213 -29.24 0.63 18.18
CA PRO A 213 -30.32 0.40 19.15
C PRO A 213 -30.35 1.43 20.28
N GLN A 214 -29.18 1.91 20.75
CA GLN A 214 -29.09 2.91 21.82
C GLN A 214 -29.52 4.30 21.34
N ALA A 215 -29.21 4.68 20.11
CA ALA A 215 -29.63 5.95 19.53
C ALA A 215 -31.15 6.06 19.31
N VAL A 216 -31.82 4.95 18.96
CA VAL A 216 -33.28 4.91 18.78
C VAL A 216 -34.01 4.98 20.13
N GLN A 217 -33.48 4.37 21.19
CA GLN A 217 -34.05 4.45 22.53
C GLN A 217 -33.86 5.83 23.17
N ARG A 218 -32.68 6.46 23.02
CA ARG A 218 -32.42 7.83 23.51
C ARG A 218 -33.34 8.87 22.87
N LYS A 219 -33.52 8.81 21.54
CA LYS A 219 -34.46 9.70 20.83
C LYS A 219 -35.92 9.52 21.23
N LYS A 220 -36.33 8.31 21.63
CA LYS A 220 -37.68 8.09 22.15
C LYS A 220 -37.86 8.71 23.54
N HIS A 221 -36.88 8.56 24.42
CA HIS A 221 -36.92 9.19 25.75
C HIS A 221 -36.84 10.72 25.70
N GLU A 222 -36.08 11.30 24.76
CA GLU A 222 -36.02 12.76 24.56
C GLU A 222 -37.30 13.35 23.92
N MET A 223 -38.13 12.53 23.25
CA MET A 223 -39.44 12.96 22.74
C MET A 223 -40.59 12.70 23.73
N GLU A 224 -40.33 12.00 24.83
CA GLU A 224 -41.30 11.67 25.88
C GLU A 224 -41.12 12.53 27.16
N LEU A 225 -40.14 13.45 27.15
CA LEU A 225 -39.90 14.50 28.16
C LEU A 225 -40.29 15.88 27.60
#